data_AF-A0A3N5LHJ6-F1
#
_entry.id   AF-A0A3N5LHJ6-F1
#
_cell.length_a   1.000
_cell.length_b   1.000
_cell.length_c   1.000
_cell.angle_alpha   90.00
_cell.angle_beta   90.00
_cell.angle_gamma   90.00
#
_symmetry.space_group_name_H-M   'P 1'
#
loop_
_entity.id
_entity.type
_entity.pdbx_description
1 polymer ?
#
loop_
_entity_poly.entity_id
_entity_poly.type
_entity_poly.pdbx_seq_one_letter_code
_entity_poly.pdbx_strand_id
1 'polypeptide(L)'
;MPRIITLILLCVLHAALALQAQTEVVETQMTRLRIPRVSRPPKLADFLNGTPREAELVVTDFRQYSPGDGEPATQPTTAYLSYDDENLYVAYV
;
A
#
# COMPACT_ATOMS: atom_id res chain seq x y z
N MET A 1 15.97 -51.42 -9.70
CA MET A 1 15.24 -50.63 -10.71
C MET A 1 14.00 -49.88 -10.16
N PRO A 2 13.09 -50.45 -9.34
CA PRO A 2 11.86 -49.73 -8.94
C PRO A 2 12.12 -48.54 -8.00
N ARG A 3 13.14 -48.62 -7.13
CA ARG A 3 13.46 -47.56 -6.14
C ARG A 3 13.87 -46.23 -6.77
N ILE A 4 14.55 -46.27 -7.91
CA ILE A 4 14.98 -45.05 -8.64
C ILE A 4 13.78 -44.38 -9.29
N ILE A 5 12.88 -45.18 -9.88
CA ILE A 5 11.64 -44.69 -10.50
C ILE A 5 10.73 -44.05 -9.45
N THR A 6 10.58 -44.68 -8.27
CA THR A 6 9.82 -44.11 -7.15
C THR A 6 10.42 -42.80 -6.65
N LEU A 7 11.75 -42.68 -6.56
CA LEU A 7 12.41 -41.44 -6.14
C LEU A 7 12.18 -40.31 -7.15
N ILE A 8 12.28 -40.60 -8.45
CA ILE A 8 12.02 -39.62 -9.51
C ILE A 8 10.56 -39.16 -9.48
N LEU A 9 9.61 -40.09 -9.35
CA LEU A 9 8.18 -39.77 -9.21
C LEU A 9 7.91 -38.89 -7.98
N LEU A 10 8.59 -39.17 -6.86
CA LEU A 10 8.45 -38.38 -5.64
C LEU A 10 9.02 -36.97 -5.81
N CYS A 11 10.19 -36.82 -6.44
CA CYS A 11 10.77 -35.51 -6.73
C CYS A 11 9.90 -34.68 -7.69
N VAL A 12 9.32 -35.29 -8.72
CA VAL A 12 8.42 -34.62 -9.67
C VAL A 12 7.13 -34.17 -8.98
N LEU A 13 6.59 -35.00 -8.08
CA LEU A 13 5.40 -34.65 -7.29
C LEU A 13 5.67 -33.46 -6.36
N HIS A 14 6.82 -33.43 -5.66
CA HIS A 14 7.18 -32.31 -4.79
C HIS A 14 7.41 -31.01 -5.58
N ALA A 15 8.05 -31.09 -6.75
CA ALA A 15 8.25 -29.93 -7.61
C ALA A 15 6.91 -29.35 -8.11
N ALA A 16 5.94 -30.21 -8.43
CA ALA A 16 4.61 -29.77 -8.87
C ALA A 16 3.80 -29.11 -7.73
N LEU A 17 3.89 -29.60 -6.50
CA LEU A 17 3.26 -28.95 -5.34
C LEU A 17 3.90 -27.60 -4.99
N ALA A 18 5.24 -27.48 -5.11
CA ALA A 18 5.93 -26.22 -4.85
C ALA A 18 5.55 -25.12 -5.85
N LEU A 19 5.27 -25.47 -7.10
CA LEU A 19 4.91 -24.52 -8.15
C LEU A 19 3.49 -23.93 -7.96
N GLN A 20 2.59 -24.64 -7.28
CA GLN A 20 1.23 -24.16 -6.99
C GLN A 20 1.18 -23.12 -5.85
N ALA A 21 2.21 -23.04 -5.00
CA ALA A 21 2.24 -22.17 -3.83
C ALA A 21 2.69 -20.72 -4.12
N GLN A 22 3.13 -20.42 -5.35
CA GLN A 22 3.75 -19.13 -5.70
C GLN A 22 3.01 -18.41 -6.83
N THR A 23 1.69 -18.25 -6.76
CA THR A 23 1.01 -17.30 -7.66
C THR A 23 -0.32 -16.84 -7.07
N GLU A 24 -0.31 -16.17 -5.92
CA GLU A 24 -1.43 -15.31 -5.56
C GLU A 24 -1.13 -13.92 -6.15
N VAL A 25 -1.67 -13.67 -7.35
CA VAL A 25 -1.63 -12.33 -7.93
C VAL A 25 -2.63 -11.49 -7.14
N VAL A 26 -2.15 -10.74 -6.16
CA VAL A 26 -2.98 -9.74 -5.47
C VAL A 26 -3.33 -8.67 -6.50
N GLU A 27 -4.52 -8.79 -7.10
CA GLU A 27 -5.07 -7.78 -7.98
C GLU A 27 -5.29 -6.51 -7.16
N THR A 28 -4.29 -5.61 -7.17
CA THR A 28 -4.36 -4.36 -6.43
C THR A 28 -5.31 -3.45 -7.18
N GLN A 29 -6.59 -3.49 -6.81
CA GLN A 29 -7.59 -2.58 -7.34
C GLN A 29 -7.17 -1.15 -6.99
N MET A 30 -6.71 -0.39 -7.99
CA MET A 30 -6.28 0.99 -7.79
C MET A 30 -7.48 1.85 -7.35
N THR A 31 -7.49 2.24 -6.07
CA THR A 31 -8.50 3.14 -5.53
C THR A 31 -8.30 4.55 -6.11
N ARG A 32 -9.31 5.06 -6.82
CA ARG A 32 -9.32 6.44 -7.29
C ARG A 32 -9.65 7.36 -6.12
N LEU A 33 -8.71 8.23 -5.76
CA LEU A 33 -8.89 9.25 -4.73
C LEU A 33 -9.34 10.58 -5.36
N ARG A 34 -10.26 11.28 -4.69
CA ARG A 34 -10.65 12.65 -5.06
C ARG A 34 -10.02 13.63 -4.09
N ILE A 35 -8.98 14.31 -4.53
CA ILE A 35 -8.31 15.35 -3.74
C ILE A 35 -9.14 16.65 -3.85
N PRO A 36 -9.45 17.33 -2.74
CA PRO A 36 -10.18 18.60 -2.77
C PRO A 36 -9.26 19.78 -3.16
N ARG A 37 -9.86 20.76 -3.86
CA ARG A 37 -9.20 22.06 -4.12
C ARG A 37 -9.42 22.99 -2.93
N VAL A 38 -8.40 23.77 -2.57
CA VAL A 38 -8.44 24.79 -1.50
C VAL A 38 -8.24 26.20 -2.06
N SER A 39 -8.69 27.22 -1.33
CA SER A 39 -8.56 28.63 -1.74
C SER A 39 -7.24 29.27 -1.29
N ARG A 40 -6.60 28.68 -0.28
CA ARG A 40 -5.31 29.12 0.25
C ARG A 40 -4.37 27.94 0.50
N PRO A 41 -3.04 28.15 0.45
CA PRO A 41 -2.07 27.16 0.88
C PRO A 41 -2.30 26.74 2.36
N PRO A 42 -2.24 25.44 2.69
CA PRO A 42 -2.26 24.98 4.07
C PRO A 42 -0.96 25.36 4.79
N LYS A 43 -1.05 25.66 6.08
CA LYS A 43 0.13 25.96 6.91
C LYS A 43 0.52 24.73 7.72
N LEU A 44 1.82 24.46 7.89
CA LEU A 44 2.28 23.31 8.68
C LEU A 44 1.72 23.31 10.11
N ALA A 45 1.59 24.49 10.72
CA ALA A 45 1.00 24.64 12.06
C ALA A 45 -0.47 24.19 12.15
N ASP A 46 -1.21 24.19 11.04
CA ASP A 46 -2.59 23.71 10.98
C ASP A 46 -2.65 22.19 11.23
N PHE A 47 -1.55 21.46 11.01
CA PHE A 47 -1.45 20.01 11.23
C PHE A 47 -1.16 19.61 12.68
N LEU A 48 -0.54 20.51 13.46
CA LEU A 48 -0.10 20.22 14.82
C LEU A 48 -1.17 20.50 15.87
N ASN A 49 -2.01 21.52 15.65
CA ASN A 49 -2.89 22.08 16.68
C ASN A 49 -4.37 21.68 16.52
N GLY A 50 -4.70 20.78 15.59
CA GLY A 50 -6.09 20.38 15.32
C GLY A 50 -6.98 21.52 14.82
N THR A 51 -6.38 22.59 14.27
CA THR A 51 -7.09 23.76 13.75
C THR A 51 -8.00 23.33 12.58
N PRO A 52 -9.24 23.82 12.49
CA PRO A 52 -10.10 23.54 11.34
C PRO A 52 -9.45 24.00 10.03
N ARG A 53 -9.38 23.08 9.06
CA ARG A 53 -8.85 23.33 7.71
C ARG A 53 -10.00 23.40 6.72
N GLU A 54 -9.76 24.04 5.58
CA GLU A 54 -10.81 24.37 4.61
C GLU A 54 -11.44 23.10 4.00
N ALA A 55 -10.64 22.21 3.41
CA ALA A 55 -11.03 20.87 2.97
C ALA A 55 -9.77 20.04 2.66
N GLU A 56 -9.70 18.79 3.13
CA GLU A 56 -8.58 17.87 2.88
C GLU A 56 -9.07 16.43 2.73
N LEU A 57 -8.39 15.67 1.86
CA LEU A 57 -8.50 14.23 1.84
C LEU A 57 -7.56 13.65 2.90
N VAL A 58 -8.09 12.80 3.78
CA VAL A 58 -7.31 12.08 4.79
C VAL A 58 -7.07 10.65 4.32
N VAL A 59 -5.81 10.25 4.26
CA VAL A 59 -5.38 8.88 3.92
C VAL A 59 -4.66 8.29 5.12
N THR A 60 -5.13 7.13 5.60
CA THR A 60 -4.56 6.43 6.76
C THR A 60 -4.13 5.00 6.46
N ASP A 61 -4.59 4.43 5.34
CA ASP A 61 -4.34 3.03 4.99
C ASP A 61 -3.00 2.85 4.25
N PHE A 62 -1.91 3.24 4.90
CA PHE A 62 -0.58 3.04 4.37
C PHE A 62 -0.17 1.57 4.44
N ARG A 63 0.31 1.05 3.31
CA ARG A 63 0.81 -0.32 3.17
C ARG A 63 2.31 -0.32 2.96
N GLN A 64 2.99 -1.30 3.54
CA GLN A 64 4.40 -1.51 3.35
C GLN A 64 4.66 -1.98 1.91
N TYR A 65 5.77 -1.52 1.34
CA TYR A 65 6.40 -2.14 0.17
C TYR A 65 7.28 -3.27 0.72
N SER A 66 8.59 -3.32 0.46
CA SER A 66 9.43 -4.43 0.96
C SER A 66 9.93 -4.22 2.42
N PRO A 67 10.11 -5.27 3.25
CA PRO A 67 9.87 -6.71 3.03
C PRO A 67 8.44 -7.20 3.36
N GLY A 68 7.54 -6.32 3.79
CA GLY A 68 6.17 -6.65 4.18
C GLY A 68 5.13 -6.23 3.14
N ASP A 69 5.29 -6.60 1.87
CA ASP A 69 4.48 -6.07 0.77
C ASP A 69 2.97 -6.21 1.05
N GLY A 70 2.25 -5.09 1.13
CA GLY A 70 0.80 -5.04 1.38
C GLY A 70 0.38 -5.07 2.85
N GLU A 71 1.29 -5.35 3.79
CA GLU A 71 1.00 -5.32 5.22
C GLU A 71 0.75 -3.89 5.71
N PRO A 72 -0.07 -3.67 6.75
CA PRO A 72 -0.23 -2.35 7.36
C PRO A 72 1.11 -1.74 7.76
N ALA A 73 1.27 -0.42 7.62
CA ALA A 73 2.46 0.28 8.07
C ALA A 73 2.73 0.02 9.56
N THR A 74 3.98 -0.30 9.91
CA THR A 74 4.40 -0.55 11.30
C THR A 74 4.27 0.68 12.18
N GLN A 75 4.39 1.87 11.58
CA GLN A 75 4.12 3.14 12.22
C GLN A 75 2.85 3.75 11.61
N PRO A 76 1.79 3.99 12.42
CA PRO A 76 0.61 4.69 11.97
C PRO A 76 1.01 6.03 11.34
N THR A 77 0.57 6.26 10.11
CA THR A 77 0.87 7.47 9.34
C THR A 77 -0.44 8.00 8.78
N THR A 78 -0.65 9.31 8.92
CA THR A 78 -1.78 9.99 8.29
C THR A 78 -1.26 10.98 7.26
N ALA A 79 -1.77 10.90 6.04
CA ALA A 79 -1.52 11.90 5.02
C ALA A 79 -2.75 12.77 4.78
N TYR A 80 -2.52 14.07 4.70
CA TYR A 80 -3.51 15.07 4.34
C TYR A 80 -3.18 15.64 2.98
N LEU A 81 -4.13 15.56 2.05
CA LEU A 81 -3.95 15.98 0.66
C LEU A 81 -4.96 17.07 0.28
N SER A 82 -4.46 18.10 -0.38
CA SER A 82 -5.24 19.15 -1.02
C SER A 82 -4.45 19.75 -2.19
N TYR A 83 -5.08 20.55 -3.05
CA TYR A 83 -4.37 21.27 -4.11
C TYR A 83 -4.99 22.65 -4.35
N ASP A 84 -4.23 23.56 -4.97
CA ASP A 84 -4.74 24.79 -5.58
C ASP A 84 -4.36 24.86 -7.05
N ASP A 85 -4.44 26.03 -7.69
CA ASP A 85 -4.13 26.16 -9.11
C ASP A 85 -2.64 25.98 -9.45
N GLU A 86 -1.76 26.08 -8.45
CA GLU A 86 -0.31 26.08 -8.62
C GLU A 86 0.36 24.84 -8.01
N ASN A 87 -0.16 24.32 -6.90
CA ASN A 87 0.54 23.33 -6.07
C ASN A 87 -0.36 22.17 -5.62
N LEU A 88 0.26 21.00 -5.49
CA LEU A 88 -0.26 19.86 -4.73
C LEU A 88 0.36 19.87 -3.33
N TYR A 89 -0.47 19.81 -2.30
CA TYR A 89 -0.05 19.75 -0.91
C TYR A 89 -0.22 18.34 -0.36
N VAL A 90 0.85 17.80 0.24
CA VAL A 90 0.84 16.51 0.92
C VAL A 90 1.57 16.66 2.25
N ALA A 91 0.85 16.50 3.36
CA ALA A 91 1.41 16.56 4.70
C ALA A 91 1.31 15.18 5.36
N TYR A 92 2.42 14.65 5.85
CA TYR A 92 2.49 13.39 6.60
C TYR A 92 2.66 13.69 8.09
N VAL A 93 1.84 13.04 8.93
CA VAL A 93 1.84 13.15 10.39
C VAL A 93 1.88 11.77 11.02
#